data_AF-A0A812IUH0-F1
#
_entry.id   AF-A0A812IUH0-F1
#
_cell.length_a   1.000
_cell.length_b   1.000
_cell.length_c   1.000
_cell.angle_alpha   90.00
_cell.angle_beta   90.00
_cell.angle_gamma   90.00
#
_symmetry.space_group_name_H-M   'P 1'
#
loop_
_entity.id
_entity.type
_entity.pdbx_description
1 polymer ?
#
loop_
_entity_poly.entity_id
_entity_poly.type
_entity_poly.pdbx_seq_one_letter_code
_entity_poly.pdbx_strand_id
1 'polypeptide(L)'
;MDDAEYDEIRYIFDVSGERFVFTYHEVADRGFLYAMLWKVNDLKLEEIDWQMPDMAEGDQLSVDEVAVTRDTTKPPDYLRESELVALMDKNGIGTDASIPQHMQNVVDRHYVMICGPGADGQRGEVISKGGKGKGRKGKGKGAKGEDGRPASRHMVPTPMGLSLLAAFEELDAQLCRPPIRAFMEKQVAQIAEGLLDKPDVTAQNLDLFHSKFLKFRDNISSLDRFFMRKDQMAQSWSGAGQKRQGESWGGENKWHKWDGQGKGQNKGVKRKGGKK
;
A
#
# COMPACT_ATOMS: atom_id res chain seq x y z
N MET A 1 -2.43 13.71 32.17
CA MET A 1 -3.52 12.73 31.99
C MET A 1 -2.96 11.45 32.51
N ASP A 2 -3.71 10.80 33.37
CA ASP A 2 -3.30 9.53 33.97
C ASP A 2 -3.45 8.41 32.94
N ASP A 3 -2.73 7.33 33.15
CA ASP A 3 -2.77 6.16 32.28
C ASP A 3 -4.13 5.46 32.37
N ALA A 4 -4.50 4.70 31.35
CA ALA A 4 -5.68 3.85 31.41
C ALA A 4 -5.34 2.59 32.23
N GLU A 5 -6.21 2.23 33.17
CA GLU A 5 -6.06 1.07 34.04
C GLU A 5 -7.11 0.03 33.69
N TYR A 6 -6.67 -1.21 33.49
CA TYR A 6 -7.54 -2.35 33.19
C TYR A 6 -6.95 -3.64 33.77
N ASP A 7 -7.83 -4.57 34.10
CA ASP A 7 -7.47 -5.93 34.49
C ASP A 7 -7.58 -6.86 33.28
N GLU A 8 -6.55 -7.67 33.03
CA GLU A 8 -6.59 -8.76 32.03
C GLU A 8 -6.92 -10.06 32.76
N ILE A 9 -8.06 -10.66 32.41
CA ILE A 9 -8.52 -11.92 32.98
C ILE A 9 -8.33 -13.01 31.93
N ARG A 10 -7.65 -14.10 32.30
CA ARG A 10 -7.34 -15.21 31.41
C ARG A 10 -7.78 -16.55 32.00
N TYR A 11 -8.64 -17.25 31.27
CA TYR A 11 -9.05 -18.62 31.55
C TYR A 11 -8.36 -19.58 30.60
N ILE A 12 -7.86 -20.69 31.15
CA ILE A 12 -7.19 -21.75 30.39
C ILE A 12 -7.99 -23.03 30.58
N PHE A 13 -8.52 -23.55 29.49
CA PHE A 13 -9.31 -24.77 29.45
C PHE A 13 -8.50 -25.90 28.83
N ASP A 14 -8.49 -27.06 29.47
CA ASP A 14 -7.98 -28.30 28.88
C ASP A 14 -9.15 -29.09 28.29
N VAL A 15 -9.10 -29.33 26.99
CA VAL A 15 -10.09 -30.16 26.28
C VAL A 15 -9.35 -31.31 25.65
N SER A 16 -9.40 -32.48 26.30
CA SER A 16 -8.75 -33.72 25.84
C SER A 16 -7.24 -33.56 25.60
N GLY A 17 -6.55 -32.78 26.44
CA GLY A 17 -5.11 -32.52 26.36
C GLY A 17 -4.71 -31.32 25.49
N GLU A 18 -5.66 -30.69 24.81
CA GLU A 18 -5.44 -29.45 24.05
C GLU A 18 -5.83 -28.22 24.88
N ARG A 19 -5.02 -27.17 24.82
CA ARG A 19 -5.22 -25.95 25.62
C ARG A 19 -5.93 -24.88 24.83
N PHE A 20 -7.05 -24.40 25.36
CA PHE A 20 -7.79 -23.26 24.85
C PHE A 20 -7.68 -22.11 25.84
N VAL A 21 -7.49 -20.90 25.32
CA VAL A 21 -7.34 -19.70 26.13
C VAL A 21 -8.48 -18.76 25.79
N PHE A 22 -9.20 -18.32 26.82
CA PHE A 22 -10.15 -17.23 26.74
C PHE A 22 -9.56 -16.06 27.54
N THR A 23 -9.49 -14.88 26.94
CA THR A 23 -9.00 -13.67 27.61
C THR A 23 -10.07 -12.60 27.47
N TYR A 24 -10.27 -11.79 28.50
CA TYR A 24 -11.05 -10.56 28.41
C TYR A 24 -10.47 -9.51 29.36
N HIS A 25 -10.96 -8.28 29.23
CA HIS A 25 -10.44 -7.13 29.97
C HIS A 25 -11.57 -6.39 30.67
N GLU A 26 -11.33 -5.98 31.91
CA GLU A 26 -12.20 -5.09 32.67
C GLU A 26 -11.52 -3.74 32.85
N VAL A 27 -12.11 -2.67 32.30
CA VAL A 27 -11.52 -1.32 32.39
C VAL A 27 -11.90 -0.68 33.72
N ALA A 28 -10.92 -0.50 34.60
CA ALA A 28 -11.10 0.15 35.90
C ALA A 28 -11.11 1.68 35.77
N ASP A 29 -10.15 2.23 35.03
CA ASP A 29 -10.09 3.66 34.70
C ASP A 29 -9.72 3.87 33.23
N ARG A 30 -10.44 4.76 32.56
CA ARG A 30 -10.16 5.12 31.18
C ARG A 30 -8.98 6.09 31.04
N GLY A 31 -8.60 6.83 32.09
CA GLY A 31 -7.47 7.75 32.06
C GLY A 31 -7.47 8.65 30.81
N PHE A 32 -6.36 8.66 30.06
CA PHE A 32 -6.22 9.43 28.82
C PHE A 32 -7.22 9.07 27.71
N LEU A 33 -7.86 7.89 27.74
CA LEU A 33 -8.85 7.47 26.74
C LEU A 33 -10.10 8.35 26.74
N TYR A 34 -10.40 9.05 27.84
CA TYR A 34 -11.51 10.01 27.89
C TYR A 34 -11.37 11.10 26.81
N ALA A 35 -10.15 11.59 26.59
CA ALA A 35 -9.86 12.59 25.58
C ALA A 35 -9.42 12.00 24.24
N MET A 36 -8.86 10.77 24.25
CA MET A 36 -8.29 10.12 23.08
C MET A 36 -9.06 8.84 22.69
N LEU A 37 -10.36 8.96 22.46
CA LEU A 37 -11.22 7.80 22.19
C LEU A 37 -10.79 6.99 20.95
N TRP A 38 -10.09 7.61 19.98
CA TRP A 38 -9.54 6.93 18.81
C TRP A 38 -8.39 5.95 19.14
N LYS A 39 -7.86 5.97 20.37
CA LYS A 39 -6.84 5.06 20.87
C LYS A 39 -7.38 3.81 21.54
N VAL A 40 -8.70 3.71 21.77
CA VAL A 40 -9.32 2.53 22.41
C VAL A 40 -8.99 1.25 21.63
N ASN A 41 -9.10 1.30 20.31
CA ASN A 41 -8.80 0.14 19.45
C ASN A 41 -7.31 -0.24 19.43
N ASP A 42 -6.40 0.68 19.76
CA ASP A 42 -4.95 0.39 19.80
C ASP A 42 -4.61 -0.51 21.00
N LEU A 43 -5.39 -0.42 22.08
CA LEU A 43 -5.23 -1.25 23.29
C LEU A 43 -5.74 -2.69 23.09
N LYS A 44 -6.56 -2.95 22.06
CA LYS A 44 -7.13 -4.27 21.74
C LYS A 44 -7.79 -4.95 22.95
N LEU A 45 -8.45 -4.15 23.78
CA LEU A 45 -9.16 -4.66 24.95
C LEU A 45 -10.40 -5.43 24.48
N GLU A 46 -10.49 -6.68 24.90
CA GLU A 46 -11.66 -7.54 24.71
C GLU A 46 -12.61 -7.34 25.90
N GLU A 47 -13.51 -6.36 25.80
CA GLU A 47 -14.55 -6.11 26.81
C GLU A 47 -15.76 -7.05 26.57
N ILE A 48 -16.25 -7.70 27.63
CA ILE A 48 -17.45 -8.54 27.60
C ILE A 48 -18.69 -7.74 28.03
N ASP A 49 -19.84 -8.02 27.41
CA ASP A 49 -21.14 -7.40 27.74
C ASP A 49 -22.01 -8.27 28.66
N TRP A 50 -21.48 -9.41 29.10
CA TRP A 50 -22.11 -10.36 30.01
C TRP A 50 -21.24 -10.56 31.26
N GLN A 51 -21.87 -10.93 32.37
CA GLN A 51 -21.16 -11.17 33.62
C GLN A 51 -20.51 -12.55 33.61
N MET A 52 -19.20 -12.60 33.82
CA MET A 52 -18.46 -13.86 33.91
C MET A 52 -18.89 -14.65 35.16
N PRO A 53 -19.20 -15.95 35.04
CA PRO A 53 -19.44 -16.79 36.21
C PRO A 53 -18.19 -16.91 37.09
N ASP A 54 -18.40 -17.02 38.41
CA ASP A 54 -17.33 -17.37 39.33
C ASP A 54 -16.87 -18.79 39.03
N MET A 55 -15.61 -18.94 38.64
CA MET A 55 -15.00 -20.22 38.29
C MET A 55 -13.67 -20.38 39.02
N ALA A 56 -13.39 -21.59 39.48
CA ALA A 56 -12.16 -21.95 40.16
C ALA A 56 -11.31 -22.93 39.34
N GLU A 57 -10.02 -22.99 39.64
CA GLU A 57 -9.13 -24.00 39.07
C GLU A 57 -9.65 -25.40 39.40
N GLY A 58 -9.82 -26.23 38.37
CA GLY A 58 -10.32 -27.61 38.49
C GLY A 58 -11.80 -27.79 38.19
N ASP A 59 -12.56 -26.71 37.94
CA ASP A 59 -13.95 -26.80 37.51
C ASP A 59 -14.08 -27.51 36.15
N GLN A 60 -15.12 -28.35 36.01
CA GLN A 60 -15.40 -29.10 34.78
C GLN A 60 -16.52 -28.45 33.99
N LEU A 61 -16.31 -28.25 32.68
CA LEU A 61 -17.29 -27.72 31.75
C LEU A 61 -17.65 -28.76 30.68
N SER A 62 -18.89 -28.71 30.18
CA SER A 62 -19.28 -29.43 28.98
C SER A 62 -18.93 -28.61 27.73
N VAL A 63 -18.31 -29.27 26.75
CA VAL A 63 -18.05 -28.65 25.44
C VAL A 63 -19.31 -28.74 24.59
N ASP A 64 -19.86 -27.60 24.19
CA ASP A 64 -21.09 -27.53 23.38
C ASP A 64 -20.83 -27.92 21.92
N GLU A 65 -19.78 -27.40 21.30
CA GLU A 65 -19.42 -27.65 19.90
C GLU A 65 -17.90 -27.62 19.71
N VAL A 66 -17.38 -28.55 18.90
CA VAL A 66 -16.00 -28.50 18.39
C VAL A 66 -16.06 -28.39 16.88
N ALA A 67 -15.70 -27.24 16.35
CA ALA A 67 -15.66 -26.96 14.91
C ALA A 67 -14.25 -26.64 14.44
N VAL A 68 -13.90 -27.10 13.24
CA VAL A 68 -12.62 -26.76 12.58
C VAL A 68 -12.93 -25.83 11.42
N THR A 69 -12.55 -24.56 11.54
CA THR A 69 -12.66 -23.58 10.45
C THR A 69 -11.42 -23.63 9.57
N ARG A 70 -11.60 -23.35 8.28
CA ARG A 70 -10.50 -23.16 7.32
C ARG A 70 -10.61 -21.77 6.74
N ASP A 71 -9.58 -20.95 6.99
CA ASP A 71 -9.46 -19.61 6.45
C ASP A 71 -8.28 -19.51 5.49
N THR A 72 -8.31 -18.51 4.62
CA THR A 72 -7.22 -18.18 3.69
C THR A 72 -6.66 -16.81 3.97
N THR A 73 -5.34 -16.65 3.81
CA THR A 73 -4.68 -15.35 3.92
C THR A 73 -5.05 -14.48 2.73
N LYS A 74 -5.04 -13.16 2.94
CA LYS A 74 -5.29 -12.17 1.90
C LYS A 74 -3.98 -11.49 1.50
N PRO A 75 -3.83 -11.09 0.23
CA PRO A 75 -2.71 -10.26 -0.17
C PRO A 75 -2.72 -8.93 0.59
N PRO A 76 -1.55 -8.33 0.85
CA PRO A 76 -1.48 -7.03 1.48
C PRO A 76 -2.10 -5.94 0.58
N ASP A 77 -2.66 -4.91 1.20
CA ASP A 77 -3.10 -3.72 0.47
C ASP A 77 -1.90 -2.84 0.07
N TYR A 78 -2.13 -1.87 -0.82
CA TYR A 78 -1.16 -0.85 -1.15
C TYR A 78 -0.81 0.00 0.07
N LEU A 79 0.37 0.61 0.06
CA LEU A 79 0.82 1.46 1.17
C LEU A 79 -0.10 2.67 1.37
N ARG A 80 -0.51 2.90 2.62
CA ARG A 80 -1.10 4.18 3.04
C ARG A 80 -0.06 5.29 3.03
N GLU A 81 -0.51 6.54 2.91
CA GLU A 81 0.40 7.69 3.03
C GLU A 81 1.18 7.67 4.35
N SER A 82 0.53 7.33 5.47
CA SER A 82 1.19 7.20 6.78
C SER A 82 2.21 6.08 6.85
N GLU A 83 1.96 4.95 6.17
CA GLU A 83 2.90 3.83 6.11
C GLU A 83 4.11 4.17 5.26
N LEU A 84 3.91 4.90 4.16
CA LEU A 84 5.01 5.40 3.34
C LEU A 84 5.86 6.40 4.12
N VAL A 85 5.25 7.31 4.89
CA VAL A 85 5.97 8.22 5.80
C VAL A 85 6.80 7.42 6.80
N ALA A 86 6.20 6.45 7.50
CA ALA A 86 6.90 5.62 8.47
C ALA A 86 8.06 4.82 7.82
N LEU A 87 7.89 4.35 6.58
CA LEU A 87 8.95 3.70 5.83
C LEU A 87 10.07 4.66 5.44
N MET A 88 9.76 5.89 5.02
CA MET A 88 10.75 6.91 4.69
C MET A 88 11.57 7.29 5.93
N ASP A 89 10.90 7.54 7.05
CA ASP A 89 11.54 7.82 8.35
C ASP A 89 12.44 6.66 8.80
N LYS A 90 11.91 5.42 8.78
CA LYS A 90 12.67 4.21 9.16
C LYS A 90 13.93 4.02 8.31
N ASN A 91 13.88 4.41 7.04
CA ASN A 91 15.01 4.31 6.12
C ASN A 91 15.90 5.56 6.10
N GLY A 92 15.57 6.60 6.90
CA GLY A 92 16.37 7.83 7.00
C GLY A 92 16.40 8.65 5.70
N ILE A 93 15.30 8.67 4.95
CA ILE A 93 15.17 9.50 3.74
C ILE A 93 14.03 10.51 3.89
N GLY A 94 14.20 11.70 3.32
CA GLY A 94 13.23 12.78 3.48
C GLY A 94 13.32 13.51 4.83
N THR A 95 14.49 13.48 5.47
CA THR A 95 14.81 14.25 6.69
C THR A 95 14.54 15.75 6.51
N ASP A 96 14.45 16.48 7.63
CA ASP A 96 14.14 17.91 7.67
C ASP A 96 12.78 18.27 7.04
N ALA A 97 11.73 17.55 7.46
CA ALA A 97 10.34 17.76 7.04
C ALA A 97 10.11 17.69 5.51
N SER A 98 10.97 16.99 4.76
CA SER A 98 10.89 16.92 3.29
C SER A 98 10.11 15.72 2.75
N ILE A 99 9.73 14.75 3.59
CA ILE A 99 8.86 13.61 3.20
C ILE A 99 7.60 14.04 2.42
N PRO A 100 6.79 15.01 2.89
CA PRO A 100 5.56 15.40 2.18
C PRO A 100 5.85 15.90 0.75
N GLN A 101 6.98 16.61 0.56
CA GLN A 101 7.39 17.11 -0.74
C GLN A 101 7.76 15.97 -1.70
N HIS A 102 8.52 14.98 -1.23
CA HIS A 102 8.90 13.82 -2.02
C HIS A 102 7.70 12.96 -2.43
N MET A 103 6.76 12.73 -1.51
CA MET A 103 5.51 12.04 -1.82
C MET A 103 4.67 12.83 -2.85
N GLN A 104 4.58 14.15 -2.69
CA GLN A 104 3.83 14.98 -3.63
C GLN A 104 4.44 14.95 -5.03
N ASN A 105 5.77 14.98 -5.14
CA ASN A 105 6.50 14.93 -6.40
C ASN A 105 6.22 13.67 -7.23
N VAL A 106 6.07 12.50 -6.61
CA VAL A 106 5.77 11.24 -7.32
C VAL A 106 4.31 11.15 -7.77
N VAL A 107 3.41 11.81 -7.02
CA VAL A 107 1.99 11.94 -7.39
C VAL A 107 1.83 12.91 -8.56
N ASP A 108 2.48 14.08 -8.50
CA ASP A 108 2.40 15.10 -9.55
C ASP A 108 3.00 14.63 -10.88
N ARG A 109 4.03 13.78 -10.83
CA ARG A 109 4.62 13.14 -12.02
C ARG A 109 3.84 11.93 -12.53
N HIS A 110 2.70 11.59 -11.91
CA HIS A 110 1.88 10.44 -12.27
C HIS A 110 2.62 9.08 -12.21
N TYR A 111 3.62 8.94 -11.34
CA TYR A 111 4.21 7.63 -11.01
C TYR A 111 3.34 6.85 -10.04
N VAL A 112 2.61 7.57 -9.17
CA VAL A 112 1.69 7.04 -8.18
C VAL A 112 0.37 7.80 -8.25
N MET A 113 -0.73 7.14 -7.95
CA MET A 113 -2.06 7.72 -7.82
C MET A 113 -2.60 7.48 -6.41
N ILE A 114 -3.32 8.47 -5.89
CA ILE A 114 -3.97 8.39 -4.59
C ILE A 114 -5.34 7.75 -4.79
N CYS A 115 -5.56 6.61 -4.16
CA CYS A 115 -6.80 5.84 -4.26
C CYS A 115 -7.43 5.64 -2.88
N GLY A 116 -8.74 5.44 -2.84
CA GLY A 116 -9.46 5.02 -1.65
C GLY A 116 -9.07 3.59 -1.22
N PRO A 117 -9.71 3.04 -0.17
CA PRO A 117 -9.52 1.66 0.21
C PRO A 117 -9.86 0.71 -0.94
N GLY A 118 -8.96 -0.24 -1.17
CA GLY A 118 -9.16 -1.39 -2.04
C GLY A 118 -9.86 -2.53 -1.32
N ALA A 119 -10.39 -3.49 -2.08
CA ALA A 119 -10.72 -4.81 -1.53
C ALA A 119 -9.61 -5.78 -1.94
N ASP A 120 -9.08 -6.55 -0.97
CA ASP A 120 -8.18 -7.68 -1.19
C ASP A 120 -6.97 -7.36 -2.10
N GLY A 121 -6.26 -6.25 -1.82
CA GLY A 121 -5.07 -5.84 -2.56
C GLY A 121 -5.33 -5.22 -3.95
N GLN A 122 -6.60 -4.98 -4.29
CA GLN A 122 -6.96 -4.27 -5.52
C GLN A 122 -6.93 -2.75 -5.34
N ARG A 123 -6.71 -2.05 -6.43
CA ARG A 123 -6.77 -0.58 -6.44
C ARG A 123 -8.21 -0.09 -6.16
N GLY A 124 -8.36 0.74 -5.13
CA GLY A 124 -9.61 1.47 -4.85
C GLY A 124 -9.93 2.60 -5.83
N GLU A 125 -11.04 3.31 -5.62
CA GLU A 125 -11.43 4.45 -6.46
C GLU A 125 -10.38 5.58 -6.43
N VAL A 126 -10.11 6.20 -7.57
CA VAL A 126 -9.14 7.29 -7.66
C VAL A 126 -9.68 8.52 -6.95
N ILE A 127 -8.93 9.00 -5.97
CA ILE A 127 -9.20 10.26 -5.31
C ILE A 127 -8.55 11.33 -6.17
N SER A 128 -9.31 11.89 -7.11
CA SER A 128 -8.82 13.06 -7.85
C SER A 128 -8.66 14.22 -6.86
N LYS A 129 -7.48 14.85 -6.83
CA LYS A 129 -7.36 16.18 -6.24
C LYS A 129 -8.37 17.05 -6.96
N GLY A 130 -9.34 17.59 -6.23
CA GLY A 130 -10.37 18.45 -6.76
C GLY A 130 -9.74 19.62 -7.53
N GLY A 131 -9.58 19.45 -8.84
CA GLY A 131 -9.51 20.59 -9.72
C GLY A 131 -10.82 21.34 -9.52
N LYS A 132 -10.75 22.66 -9.34
CA LYS A 132 -11.89 23.57 -9.52
C LYS A 132 -12.39 23.43 -10.97
N GLY A 133 -13.10 22.35 -11.25
CA GLY A 133 -13.68 22.02 -12.55
C GLY A 133 -15.19 21.95 -12.39
N LYS A 134 -15.89 22.93 -12.96
CA LYS A 134 -17.34 22.94 -13.06
C LYS A 134 -17.85 21.62 -13.67
N GLY A 135 -18.62 20.86 -12.89
CA GLY A 135 -19.75 20.07 -13.36
C GLY A 135 -19.48 18.72 -14.06
N ARG A 136 -19.70 17.62 -13.33
CA ARG A 136 -20.69 16.58 -13.66
C ARG A 136 -20.76 15.57 -12.52
N LYS A 137 -21.91 15.51 -11.83
CA LYS A 137 -22.23 14.48 -10.82
C LYS A 137 -22.26 13.10 -11.50
N GLY A 138 -21.18 12.35 -11.39
CA GLY A 138 -21.17 10.90 -11.60
C GLY A 138 -21.70 10.20 -10.35
N LYS A 139 -22.69 9.33 -10.53
CA LYS A 139 -23.38 8.60 -9.45
C LYS A 139 -22.58 7.34 -9.12
N GLY A 140 -21.50 7.48 -8.34
CA GLY A 140 -20.72 6.37 -7.77
C GLY A 140 -21.17 6.08 -6.33
N LYS A 141 -21.56 4.84 -6.05
CA LYS A 141 -21.87 4.35 -4.69
C LYS A 141 -20.57 3.97 -3.99
N GLY A 142 -19.82 4.96 -3.51
CA GLY A 142 -18.79 4.77 -2.49
C GLY A 142 -19.36 5.07 -1.11
N ALA A 143 -19.00 4.28 -0.10
CA ALA A 143 -19.35 4.57 1.30
C ALA A 143 -18.77 5.94 1.68
N LYS A 144 -19.65 6.93 1.83
CA LYS A 144 -19.27 8.26 2.30
C LYS A 144 -19.06 8.20 3.82
N GLY A 145 -17.85 8.50 4.28
CA GLY A 145 -17.68 8.98 5.65
C GLY A 145 -18.43 10.30 5.84
N GLU A 146 -18.79 10.62 7.09
CA GLU A 146 -19.63 11.75 7.49
C GLU A 146 -19.15 13.12 6.95
N ASP A 147 -17.88 13.25 6.55
CA ASP A 147 -17.30 14.49 6.00
C ASP A 147 -16.92 14.44 4.50
N GLY A 148 -17.30 13.39 3.76
CA GLY A 148 -17.00 13.28 2.33
C GLY A 148 -15.50 13.15 1.99
N ARG A 149 -14.65 12.96 2.98
CA ARG A 149 -13.24 12.55 2.81
C ARG A 149 -13.16 11.02 2.73
N PRO A 150 -12.33 10.45 1.85
CA PRO A 150 -12.11 9.01 1.80
C PRO A 150 -11.49 8.52 3.12
N ALA A 151 -12.01 7.41 3.66
CA ALA A 151 -11.64 6.86 4.96
C ALA A 151 -10.16 6.43 5.07
N SER A 152 -9.47 6.22 3.94
CA SER A 152 -8.03 5.94 3.88
C SER A 152 -7.48 6.31 2.50
N ARG A 153 -6.24 6.84 2.45
CA ARG A 153 -5.55 7.24 1.21
C ARG A 153 -4.39 6.30 0.95
N HIS A 154 -4.48 5.55 -0.14
CA HIS A 154 -3.46 4.59 -0.59
C HIS A 154 -2.67 5.12 -1.78
N MET A 155 -1.36 4.86 -1.76
CA MET A 155 -0.39 5.22 -2.78
C MET A 155 -0.24 4.07 -3.78
N VAL A 156 -0.96 4.14 -4.90
CA VAL A 156 -1.02 3.05 -5.89
C VAL A 156 -0.13 3.37 -7.10
N PRO A 157 0.90 2.55 -7.40
CA PRO A 157 1.77 2.76 -8.57
C PRO A 157 1.00 2.73 -9.89
N THR A 158 1.39 3.59 -10.82
CA THR A 158 0.86 3.58 -12.20
C THR A 158 1.67 2.62 -13.07
N PRO A 159 1.14 2.17 -14.23
CA PRO A 159 1.95 1.37 -15.17
C PRO A 159 3.25 2.08 -15.57
N MET A 160 3.22 3.40 -15.75
CA MET A 160 4.42 4.19 -16.04
C MET A 160 5.40 4.19 -14.85
N GLY A 161 4.91 4.36 -13.62
CA GLY A 161 5.74 4.29 -12.41
C GLY A 161 6.40 2.93 -12.23
N LEU A 162 5.65 1.84 -12.46
CA LEU A 162 6.18 0.47 -12.40
C LEU A 162 7.21 0.20 -13.50
N SER A 163 6.95 0.63 -14.73
CA SER A 163 7.92 0.50 -15.84
C SER A 163 9.21 1.25 -15.55
N LEU A 164 9.13 2.48 -15.01
CA LEU A 164 10.30 3.26 -14.62
C LEU A 164 11.08 2.57 -13.50
N LEU A 165 10.39 2.10 -12.45
CA LEU A 165 11.03 1.39 -11.35
C LEU A 165 11.76 0.13 -11.85
N ALA A 166 11.08 -0.70 -12.64
CA ALA A 166 11.65 -1.93 -13.20
C ALA A 166 12.87 -1.63 -14.09
N ALA A 167 12.81 -0.57 -14.89
CA ALA A 167 13.93 -0.12 -15.72
C ALA A 167 15.14 0.30 -14.87
N PHE A 168 14.95 1.13 -13.84
CA PHE A 168 16.04 1.53 -12.96
C PHE A 168 16.58 0.36 -12.14
N GLU A 169 15.74 -0.59 -11.70
CA GLU A 169 16.18 -1.78 -10.98
C GLU A 169 17.04 -2.72 -11.83
N GLU A 170 16.72 -2.87 -13.13
CA GLU A 170 17.53 -3.67 -14.04
C GLU A 170 18.92 -3.06 -14.28
N LEU A 171 19.01 -1.73 -14.37
CA LEU A 171 20.29 -1.06 -14.59
C LEU A 171 21.15 -0.94 -13.33
N ASP A 172 20.55 -0.44 -12.25
CA ASP A 172 21.21 -0.26 -10.98
C ASP A 172 20.19 -0.17 -9.84
N ALA A 173 19.92 -1.31 -9.21
CA ALA A 173 19.02 -1.42 -8.07
C ALA A 173 19.38 -0.46 -6.91
N GLN A 174 20.63 0.01 -6.79
CA GLN A 174 21.00 0.97 -5.75
C GLN A 174 20.40 2.36 -5.99
N LEU A 175 20.02 2.71 -7.22
CA LEU A 175 19.34 3.98 -7.53
C LEU A 175 17.90 4.01 -7.01
N CYS A 176 17.26 2.85 -6.90
CA CYS A 176 15.88 2.71 -6.40
C CYS A 176 15.82 2.49 -4.89
N ARG A 177 16.92 2.01 -4.27
CA ARG A 177 16.94 1.67 -2.85
C ARG A 177 17.33 2.89 -1.98
N PRO A 178 16.76 3.02 -0.78
CA PRO A 178 17.04 4.15 0.14
C PRO A 178 18.50 4.39 0.56
N PRO A 179 19.41 3.40 0.70
CA PRO A 179 20.69 3.59 1.41
C PRO A 179 21.58 4.72 0.89
N ILE A 180 21.68 4.91 -0.43
CA ILE A 180 22.50 5.99 -1.00
C ILE A 180 21.94 7.34 -0.57
N ARG A 181 20.62 7.52 -0.69
CA ARG A 181 19.96 8.77 -0.32
C ARG A 181 20.05 9.03 1.18
N ALA A 182 19.85 8.00 2.00
CA ALA A 182 19.98 8.11 3.46
C ALA A 182 21.39 8.52 3.87
N PHE A 183 22.42 7.95 3.22
CA PHE A 183 23.80 8.34 3.44
C PHE A 183 24.08 9.79 3.04
N MET A 184 23.53 10.26 1.91
CA MET A 184 23.64 11.66 1.50
C MET A 184 23.00 12.61 2.51
N GLU A 185 21.78 12.30 2.99
CA GLU A 185 21.10 13.13 3.98
C GLU A 185 21.85 13.18 5.32
N LYS A 186 22.42 12.05 5.74
CA LYS A 186 23.31 12.01 6.91
C LYS A 186 24.54 12.91 6.73
N GLN A 187 25.18 12.90 5.55
CA GLN A 187 26.32 13.78 5.28
C GLN A 187 25.91 15.27 5.31
N VAL A 188 24.72 15.61 4.81
CA VAL A 188 24.19 16.99 4.90
C VAL A 188 24.01 17.42 6.35
N ALA A 189 23.48 16.55 7.21
CA ALA A 189 23.40 16.82 8.65
C ALA A 189 24.78 17.01 9.28
N GLN A 190 25.76 16.16 8.95
CA GLN A 190 27.13 16.27 9.44
C GLN A 190 27.84 17.56 8.99
N ILE A 191 27.52 18.08 7.80
CA ILE A 191 27.99 19.41 7.37
C ILE A 191 27.38 20.51 8.25
N ALA A 192 26.09 20.42 8.56
CA ALA A 192 25.41 21.39 9.42
C ALA A 192 25.97 21.40 10.86
N GLU A 193 26.44 20.24 11.34
CA GLU A 193 27.12 20.07 12.64
C GLU A 193 28.61 20.49 12.61
N GLY A 194 29.16 20.81 11.43
CA GLY A 194 30.57 21.16 11.27
C GLY A 194 31.54 19.98 11.33
N LEU A 195 31.05 18.75 11.17
CA LEU A 195 31.85 17.52 11.18
C LEU A 195 32.45 17.17 9.82
N LEU A 196 31.84 17.62 8.73
CA LEU A 196 32.29 17.39 7.36
C LEU A 196 32.34 18.67 6.55
N ASP A 197 33.31 18.75 5.64
CA ASP A 197 33.46 19.86 4.72
C ASP A 197 32.58 19.70 3.47
N LYS A 198 31.79 20.74 3.19
CA LYS A 198 30.88 20.77 2.03
C LYS A 198 31.57 20.48 0.70
N PRO A 199 32.75 21.04 0.36
CA PRO A 199 33.41 20.78 -0.91
C PRO A 199 33.72 19.29 -1.12
N ASP A 200 34.24 18.63 -0.08
CA ASP A 200 34.65 17.22 -0.15
C ASP A 200 33.44 16.30 -0.32
N VAL A 201 32.40 16.50 0.49
CA VAL A 201 31.14 15.75 0.38
C VAL A 201 30.50 15.95 -1.00
N THR A 202 30.55 17.17 -1.53
CA THR A 202 29.97 17.46 -2.84
C THR A 202 30.73 16.75 -3.95
N ALA A 203 32.07 16.82 -3.95
CA ALA A 203 32.91 16.16 -4.94
C ALA A 203 32.69 14.63 -4.92
N GLN A 204 32.71 14.02 -3.73
CA GLN A 204 32.49 12.58 -3.57
C GLN A 204 31.14 12.12 -4.13
N ASN A 205 30.06 12.85 -3.84
CA ASN A 205 28.72 12.51 -4.32
C ASN A 205 28.59 12.73 -5.83
N LEU A 206 29.18 13.80 -6.37
CA LEU A 206 29.19 14.04 -7.82
C LEU A 206 29.93 12.92 -8.57
N ASP A 207 31.09 12.49 -8.08
CA ASP A 207 31.85 11.39 -8.69
C ASP A 207 31.06 10.08 -8.66
N LEU A 208 30.41 9.78 -7.53
CA LEU A 208 29.55 8.60 -7.38
C LEU A 208 28.42 8.59 -8.41
N PHE A 209 27.65 9.69 -8.52
CA PHE A 209 26.52 9.77 -9.44
C PHE A 209 26.95 9.91 -10.89
N HIS A 210 28.09 10.53 -11.17
CA HIS A 210 28.66 10.59 -12.51
C HIS A 210 29.04 9.19 -13.02
N SER A 211 29.71 8.38 -12.19
CA SER A 211 30.01 6.98 -12.51
C SER A 211 28.75 6.16 -12.77
N LYS A 212 27.72 6.31 -11.92
CA LYS A 212 26.42 5.65 -12.12
C LYS A 212 25.72 6.11 -13.39
N PHE A 213 25.77 7.41 -13.70
CA PHE A 213 25.19 7.96 -14.93
C PHE A 213 25.84 7.39 -16.19
N LEU A 214 27.17 7.26 -16.23
CA LEU A 214 27.86 6.65 -17.37
C LEU A 214 27.41 5.20 -17.57
N LYS A 215 27.37 4.40 -16.49
CA LYS A 215 26.86 3.02 -16.54
C LYS A 215 25.41 2.96 -17.01
N PHE A 216 24.57 3.87 -16.54
CA PHE A 216 23.17 3.97 -16.97
C PHE A 216 23.07 4.26 -18.46
N ARG A 217 23.80 5.27 -18.95
CA ARG A 217 23.83 5.68 -20.35
C ARG A 217 24.30 4.56 -21.26
N ASP A 218 25.38 3.88 -20.88
CA ASP A 218 26.00 2.85 -21.72
C ASP A 218 25.11 1.60 -21.86
N ASN A 219 24.19 1.38 -20.91
CA ASN A 219 23.26 0.26 -20.90
C ASN A 219 21.81 0.65 -21.22
N ILE A 220 21.54 1.90 -21.61
CA ILE A 220 20.16 2.40 -21.79
C ILE A 220 19.34 1.59 -22.80
N SER A 221 19.99 0.99 -23.81
CA SER A 221 19.34 0.17 -24.83
C SER A 221 18.69 -1.09 -24.27
N SER A 222 19.09 -1.58 -23.09
CA SER A 222 18.42 -2.71 -22.44
C SER A 222 17.00 -2.34 -21.96
N LEU A 223 16.71 -1.05 -21.80
CA LEU A 223 15.44 -0.54 -21.28
C LEU A 223 14.31 -0.50 -22.30
N ASP A 224 14.59 -0.66 -23.60
CA ASP A 224 13.59 -0.54 -24.66
C ASP A 224 12.38 -1.46 -24.39
N ARG A 225 12.62 -2.63 -23.79
CA ARG A 225 11.59 -3.61 -23.42
C ARG A 225 10.53 -3.10 -22.43
N PHE A 226 10.84 -2.11 -21.59
CA PHE A 226 9.90 -1.57 -20.60
C PHE A 226 9.03 -0.43 -21.14
N PHE A 227 9.47 0.22 -22.22
CA PHE A 227 8.81 1.42 -22.78
C PHE A 227 8.21 1.19 -24.17
N MET A 228 8.42 0.02 -24.79
CA MET A 228 7.77 -0.35 -26.04
C MET A 228 6.24 -0.28 -25.95
N ARG A 229 5.61 0.37 -26.95
CA ARG A 229 4.14 0.51 -27.01
C ARG A 229 3.46 -0.85 -27.09
N LYS A 230 2.37 -0.97 -26.33
CA LYS A 230 1.41 -2.09 -26.35
C LYS A 230 0.95 -2.48 -27.77
N ASP A 231 0.99 -1.54 -28.70
CA ASP A 231 0.60 -1.68 -30.10
C ASP A 231 1.54 -2.62 -30.89
N GLN A 232 2.84 -2.69 -30.55
CA GLN A 232 3.82 -3.54 -31.23
C GLN A 232 3.92 -4.97 -30.64
N MET A 233 3.51 -5.15 -29.38
CA MET A 233 3.48 -6.48 -28.74
C MET A 233 2.47 -7.44 -29.39
N ALA A 234 1.36 -6.93 -29.92
CA ALA A 234 0.33 -7.75 -30.56
C ALA A 234 0.78 -8.35 -31.91
N GLN A 235 1.74 -7.72 -32.60
CA GLN A 235 2.25 -8.19 -33.90
C GLN A 235 3.40 -9.19 -33.77
N SER A 236 4.17 -9.13 -32.69
CA SER A 236 5.29 -10.06 -32.44
C SER A 236 4.81 -11.46 -32.01
N TRP A 237 3.70 -11.54 -31.25
CA TRP A 237 3.14 -12.83 -30.82
C TRP A 237 2.26 -13.55 -31.85
N SER A 238 1.86 -12.90 -32.95
CA SER A 238 1.16 -13.56 -34.06
C SER A 238 2.10 -14.22 -35.08
N GLY A 239 3.41 -14.09 -34.94
CA GLY A 239 4.39 -14.44 -35.98
C GLY A 239 5.36 -15.59 -35.69
N ALA A 240 5.41 -16.15 -34.48
CA ALA A 240 6.43 -17.14 -34.12
C ALA A 240 5.83 -18.41 -33.48
N GLY A 241 5.14 -19.19 -34.29
CA GLY A 241 4.89 -20.60 -33.99
C GLY A 241 6.16 -21.41 -34.24
N GLN A 242 7.04 -21.57 -33.24
CA GLN A 242 8.02 -22.64 -33.25
C GLN A 242 8.42 -23.09 -31.85
N LYS A 243 8.12 -24.36 -31.56
CA LYS A 243 8.47 -25.11 -30.34
C LYS A 243 9.96 -24.97 -30.01
N ARG A 244 10.28 -24.50 -28.80
CA ARG A 244 11.51 -24.88 -28.08
C ARG A 244 11.18 -25.22 -26.63
N GLN A 245 11.87 -26.27 -26.19
CA GLN A 245 11.62 -27.11 -25.03
C GLN A 245 12.48 -26.62 -23.85
N GLY A 246 11.88 -26.52 -22.66
CA GLY A 246 12.56 -26.54 -21.36
C GLY A 246 13.37 -25.31 -20.95
N GLU A 247 12.82 -24.50 -20.04
CA GLU A 247 13.31 -24.39 -18.66
C GLU A 247 12.34 -23.51 -17.84
N SER A 248 11.82 -24.12 -16.79
CA SER A 248 10.75 -23.62 -15.94
C SER A 248 11.32 -22.75 -14.83
N TRP A 249 10.95 -21.47 -14.82
CA TRP A 249 10.87 -20.70 -13.58
C TRP A 249 9.40 -20.27 -13.43
N GLY A 250 8.63 -21.14 -12.80
CA GLY A 250 7.23 -20.94 -12.48
C GLY A 250 7.05 -19.93 -11.35
N GLY A 251 6.22 -18.94 -11.61
CA GLY A 251 5.70 -17.96 -10.66
C GLY A 251 4.62 -17.15 -11.36
N GLU A 252 3.40 -17.67 -11.39
CA GLU A 252 2.24 -17.14 -12.13
C GLU A 252 1.84 -15.72 -11.69
N ASN A 253 2.36 -14.70 -12.38
CA ASN A 253 1.75 -13.37 -12.34
C ASN A 253 0.63 -13.27 -13.36
N LYS A 254 -0.58 -13.64 -12.91
CA LYS A 254 -1.84 -13.45 -13.60
C LYS A 254 -2.21 -11.97 -13.61
N TRP A 255 -1.66 -11.22 -14.57
CA TRP A 255 -2.07 -9.84 -14.83
C TRP A 255 -3.53 -9.83 -15.27
N HIS A 256 -4.40 -9.41 -14.33
CA HIS A 256 -5.82 -9.23 -14.60
C HIS A 256 -6.02 -8.23 -15.73
N LYS A 257 -6.77 -8.71 -16.72
CA LYS A 257 -7.20 -8.05 -17.94
C LYS A 257 -7.85 -6.70 -17.63
N TRP A 258 -7.30 -5.65 -18.22
CA TRP A 258 -7.84 -4.29 -18.18
C TRP A 258 -8.92 -4.15 -19.26
N ASP A 259 -10.19 -4.36 -18.90
CA ASP A 259 -11.34 -4.19 -19.80
C ASP A 259 -11.83 -2.75 -19.77
N GLY A 260 -11.12 -1.86 -20.48
CA GLY A 260 -11.53 -0.48 -20.71
C GLY A 260 -11.96 -0.25 -22.16
N GLN A 261 -13.19 -0.61 -22.53
CA GLN A 261 -13.76 -0.20 -23.82
C GLN A 261 -15.22 0.25 -23.68
N GLY A 262 -15.39 1.52 -23.31
CA GLY A 262 -16.66 2.23 -23.47
C GLY A 262 -16.89 2.58 -24.94
N LYS A 263 -17.65 1.75 -25.65
CA LYS A 263 -18.17 2.11 -26.98
C LYS A 263 -19.49 2.85 -26.82
N GLY A 264 -19.47 4.13 -27.19
CA GLY A 264 -20.68 4.92 -27.42
C GLY A 264 -21.53 4.30 -28.52
N GLN A 265 -22.74 3.89 -28.18
CA GLN A 265 -23.75 3.50 -29.15
C GLN A 265 -24.46 4.74 -29.69
N ASN A 266 -24.23 5.00 -30.97
CA ASN A 266 -24.99 5.91 -31.81
C ASN A 266 -26.41 5.33 -31.98
N LYS A 267 -27.43 5.89 -31.30
CA LYS A 267 -28.83 5.49 -31.49
C LYS A 267 -29.42 6.26 -32.67
N GLY A 268 -29.55 5.54 -33.79
CA GLY A 268 -30.34 5.95 -34.94
C GLY A 268 -31.80 6.16 -34.58
N VAL A 269 -32.31 7.31 -35.01
CA VAL A 269 -33.71 7.73 -34.96
C VAL A 269 -34.55 6.80 -35.84
N LYS A 270 -35.45 6.00 -35.26
CA LYS A 270 -36.53 5.32 -36.00
C LYS A 270 -37.83 6.11 -35.87
N ARG A 271 -38.28 6.61 -37.02
CA ARG A 271 -39.55 7.29 -37.26
C ARG A 271 -40.70 6.28 -37.06
N LYS A 272 -41.66 6.59 -36.18
CA LYS A 272 -42.97 5.93 -36.15
C LYS A 272 -43.83 6.53 -37.25
N GLY A 273 -44.14 5.73 -38.28
CA GLY A 273 -45.25 5.99 -39.20
C GLY A 273 -46.54 5.47 -38.58
N GLY A 274 -47.54 6.35 -38.49
CA GLY A 274 -48.93 5.97 -38.25
C GLY A 274 -49.71 5.82 -39.56
N LYS A 275 -50.77 5.03 -39.48
CA LYS A 275 -51.94 4.81 -40.38
C LYS A 275 -52.25 3.31 -40.33
N LYS A 276 -53.47 2.83 -40.14
CA LYS A 276 -54.82 3.41 -40.05
C LYS A 276 -55.62 2.45 -39.16
#